data_AF-A0A832ZYJ0-F1
#
_entry.id   AF-A0A832ZYJ0-F1
#
_cell.length_a   1.000
_cell.length_b   1.000
_cell.length_c   1.000
_cell.angle_alpha   90.00
_cell.angle_beta   90.00
_cell.angle_gamma   90.00
#
_symmetry.space_group_name_H-M   'P 1'
#
loop_
_entity.id
_entity.type
_entity.pdbx_description
1 polymer ?
#
loop_
_entity_poly.entity_id
_entity_poly.type
_entity_poly.pdbx_seq_one_letter_code
_entity_poly.pdbx_strand_id
1 'polypeptide(L)'
;MKILVLGVGAVGEVIVKHLTDNGRISLTVADVDEARLRRIKRKVKERKLRTEKINMGDAERLEEIIKDHELLVNAATPDINLMLMNSCLKHGVNYIDLASDEIDEQLSLDRKYKSKEIMAIICLGEDPGLSNIYARYAADRLDKVHEIKIRDGEVSKSRKYPLVALFSPEVFFDEILSPSYIYVDGRYKKLSPFSGYELYEFPEPLGRQPVYSVAHEEVFTLPKFIKKGVRYVDFKLSLSDELIQAIKLLRRIGLLRARKVPVKGTKVAPKDVFFALMPKPSEVSRYIEGHAALVVEVTGESEKREVTYTMYTLMSHEEAYRMFRANATAYLTGTVPAVIAGMIAKGKIEGEGVMVPEQLEPEPIIEEIAEKKIVSYLETSEEGVMPMAE
;
A
#
# COMPACT_ATOMS: atom_id res chain seq x y z
N MET A 1 23.07 1.35 -9.36
CA MET A 1 22.50 1.70 -8.04
C MET A 1 22.47 0.47 -7.14
N LYS A 2 22.93 0.58 -5.89
CA LYS A 2 22.80 -0.42 -4.84
C LYS A 2 21.51 -0.18 -4.06
N ILE A 3 20.62 -1.17 -4.04
CA ILE A 3 19.33 -1.08 -3.35
C ILE A 3 19.26 -2.13 -2.24
N LEU A 4 18.79 -1.72 -1.07
CA LEU A 4 18.43 -2.61 0.04
C LEU A 4 16.91 -2.73 0.10
N VAL A 5 16.39 -3.95 0.05
CA VAL A 5 14.98 -4.25 0.34
C VAL A 5 14.89 -4.92 1.70
N LEU A 6 14.18 -4.30 2.64
CA LEU A 6 13.87 -4.87 3.96
C LEU A 6 12.48 -5.48 3.95
N GLY A 7 12.37 -6.73 4.43
CA GLY A 7 11.12 -7.47 4.44
C GLY A 7 10.82 -8.15 3.10
N VAL A 8 10.79 -9.48 3.11
CA VAL A 8 10.41 -10.31 1.95
C VAL A 8 9.24 -11.21 2.26
N GLY A 9 8.19 -10.60 2.79
CA GLY A 9 6.84 -11.15 2.75
C GLY A 9 6.29 -11.24 1.32
N ALA A 10 4.97 -11.36 1.19
CA ALA A 10 4.32 -11.47 -0.12
C ALA A 10 4.65 -10.27 -1.03
N VAL A 11 4.54 -9.05 -0.50
CA VAL A 11 4.84 -7.80 -1.21
C VAL A 11 6.33 -7.67 -1.53
N GLY A 12 7.20 -7.90 -0.53
CA GLY A 12 8.66 -7.83 -0.73
C GLY A 12 9.19 -8.84 -1.76
N GLU A 13 8.62 -10.05 -1.87
CA GLU A 13 8.99 -10.99 -2.94
C GLU A 13 8.67 -10.44 -4.34
N VAL A 14 7.58 -9.66 -4.49
CA VAL A 14 7.23 -8.98 -5.75
C VAL A 14 8.24 -7.88 -6.07
N ILE A 15 8.57 -7.02 -5.09
CA ILE A 15 9.57 -5.95 -5.24
C ILE A 15 10.91 -6.53 -5.69
N VAL A 16 11.41 -7.53 -4.95
CA VAL A 16 12.68 -8.18 -5.25
C VAL A 16 12.70 -8.72 -6.68
N LYS A 17 11.63 -9.40 -7.10
CA LYS A 17 11.57 -9.99 -8.43
C LYS A 17 11.61 -8.93 -9.54
N HIS A 18 10.83 -7.85 -9.43
CA HIS A 18 10.87 -6.75 -10.41
C HIS A 18 12.23 -6.06 -10.47
N LEU A 19 12.87 -5.83 -9.31
CA LEU A 19 14.18 -5.17 -9.26
C LEU A 19 15.32 -6.07 -9.77
N THR A 20 15.18 -7.40 -9.67
CA THR A 20 16.19 -8.33 -10.19
C THR A 20 16.18 -8.43 -11.71
N ASP A 21 15.07 -8.08 -12.36
CA ASP A 21 14.96 -8.01 -13.82
C ASP A 21 15.62 -6.74 -14.41
N ASN A 22 16.32 -5.95 -13.58
CA ASN A 22 16.95 -4.69 -13.96
C ASN A 22 18.49 -4.74 -13.82
N GLY A 23 19.20 -4.85 -14.95
CA GLY A 23 20.67 -5.01 -14.99
C GLY A 23 21.50 -3.87 -14.37
N ARG A 24 20.89 -2.72 -14.05
CA ARG A 24 21.53 -1.56 -13.41
C ARG A 24 21.51 -1.61 -11.88
N ILE A 25 20.79 -2.56 -11.30
CA ILE A 25 20.57 -2.68 -9.86
C ILE A 25 21.48 -3.76 -9.26
N SER A 26 22.13 -3.44 -8.14
CA SER A 26 22.75 -4.41 -7.25
C SER A 26 21.88 -4.52 -6.01
N LEU A 27 21.27 -5.68 -5.78
CA LEU A 27 20.21 -5.83 -4.79
C LEU A 27 20.70 -6.58 -3.56
N THR A 28 20.51 -5.99 -2.38
CA THR A 28 20.60 -6.70 -1.10
C THR A 28 19.20 -6.84 -0.54
N VAL A 29 18.90 -8.04 -0.04
CA VAL A 29 17.59 -8.38 0.52
C VAL A 29 17.79 -8.82 1.95
N ALA A 30 17.06 -8.23 2.90
CA ALA A 30 17.18 -8.61 4.31
C ALA A 30 15.83 -8.91 4.97
N ASP A 31 15.83 -9.96 5.81
CA ASP A 31 14.65 -10.46 6.51
C ASP A 31 15.07 -11.30 7.74
N VAL A 32 14.16 -11.47 8.68
CA VAL A 32 14.35 -12.31 9.86
C VAL A 32 14.25 -13.81 9.53
N ASP A 33 13.46 -14.17 8.52
CA ASP A 33 13.21 -15.52 8.05
C ASP A 33 14.29 -15.98 7.04
N GLU A 34 15.29 -16.68 7.57
CA GLU A 34 16.37 -17.25 6.77
C GLU A 34 15.88 -18.24 5.70
N ALA A 35 14.78 -18.93 5.93
CA ALA A 35 14.23 -19.87 4.94
C ALA A 35 13.62 -19.12 3.75
N ARG A 36 13.01 -17.94 3.95
CA ARG A 36 12.59 -17.05 2.85
C ARG A 36 13.80 -16.57 2.05
N LEU A 37 14.83 -16.06 2.71
CA LEU A 37 16.06 -15.60 2.04
C LEU A 37 16.70 -16.70 1.17
N ARG A 38 16.81 -17.92 1.70
CA ARG A 38 17.30 -19.08 0.93
C ARG A 38 16.43 -19.43 -0.27
N ARG A 39 15.10 -19.28 -0.17
CA ARG A 39 14.18 -19.49 -1.31
C ARG A 39 14.39 -18.45 -2.40
N ILE A 40 14.51 -17.18 -2.02
CA ILE A 40 14.77 -16.07 -2.96
C ILE A 40 16.08 -16.30 -3.71
N LYS A 41 17.17 -16.59 -2.98
CA LYS A 41 18.49 -16.88 -3.57
C LYS A 41 18.50 -18.08 -4.53
N ARG A 42 17.59 -19.04 -4.35
CA ARG A 42 17.43 -20.18 -5.28
C ARG A 42 16.61 -19.83 -6.52
N LYS A 43 15.56 -19.02 -6.36
CA LYS A 43 14.65 -18.61 -7.44
C LYS A 43 15.29 -17.58 -8.37
N VAL A 44 16.00 -16.61 -7.80
CA VAL A 44 16.65 -15.52 -8.54
C VAL A 44 18.13 -15.85 -8.69
N LYS A 45 18.54 -16.20 -9.90
CA LYS A 45 19.94 -16.56 -10.22
C LYS A 45 20.78 -15.37 -10.69
N GLU A 46 20.48 -14.18 -10.16
CA GLU A 46 21.21 -12.97 -10.50
C GLU A 46 22.53 -12.87 -9.74
N ARG A 47 23.61 -12.57 -10.46
CA ARG A 47 24.96 -12.47 -9.86
C ARG A 47 25.08 -11.30 -8.87
N LYS A 48 24.18 -10.32 -8.95
CA LYS A 48 24.18 -9.10 -8.14
C LYS A 48 23.19 -9.14 -6.96
N LEU A 49 22.59 -10.29 -6.66
CA LEU A 49 21.70 -10.47 -5.51
C LEU A 49 22.47 -10.95 -4.27
N ARG A 50 22.34 -10.23 -3.16
CA ARG A 50 22.80 -10.61 -1.82
C ARG A 50 21.62 -10.80 -0.88
N THR A 51 21.78 -11.66 0.11
CA THR A 51 20.77 -11.93 1.13
C THR A 51 21.39 -11.83 2.50
N GLU A 52 20.78 -11.08 3.41
CA GLU A 52 21.25 -10.85 4.77
C GLU A 52 20.16 -11.22 5.77
N LYS A 53 20.47 -12.08 6.74
CA LYS A 53 19.53 -12.36 7.83
C LYS A 53 19.66 -11.25 8.87
N ILE A 54 18.57 -10.57 9.17
CA ILE A 54 18.58 -9.47 10.14
C ILE A 54 17.33 -9.50 11.01
N ASN A 55 17.54 -9.24 12.31
CA ASN A 55 16.44 -8.90 13.20
C ASN A 55 16.20 -7.39 13.08
N MET A 56 14.98 -6.97 12.75
CA MET A 56 14.67 -5.55 12.59
C MET A 56 14.78 -4.75 13.91
N GLY A 57 14.83 -5.43 15.06
CA GLY A 57 15.15 -4.80 16.35
C GLY A 57 16.64 -4.55 16.60
N ASP A 58 17.53 -5.03 15.72
CA ASP A 58 18.98 -4.79 15.82
C ASP A 58 19.36 -3.53 15.04
N ALA A 59 19.20 -2.38 15.71
CA ALA A 59 19.44 -1.07 15.10
C ALA A 59 20.88 -0.87 14.63
N GLU A 60 21.87 -1.39 15.38
CA GLU A 60 23.29 -1.28 15.00
C GLU A 60 23.56 -2.05 13.71
N ARG A 61 23.06 -3.29 13.62
CA ARG A 61 23.24 -4.10 12.42
C ARG A 61 22.48 -3.53 11.22
N LEU A 62 21.29 -2.97 11.43
CA LEU A 62 20.54 -2.30 10.37
C LEU A 62 21.33 -1.11 9.84
N GLU A 63 21.87 -0.28 10.72
CA GLU A 63 22.69 0.87 10.35
C GLU A 63 23.93 0.46 9.54
N GLU A 64 24.61 -0.60 9.94
CA GLU A 64 25.77 -1.14 9.21
C GLU A 64 25.45 -1.56 7.78
N ILE A 65 24.26 -2.11 7.53
CA ILE A 65 23.88 -2.55 6.18
C ILE A 65 23.38 -1.35 5.37
N ILE A 66 22.60 -0.45 5.96
CA ILE A 66 22.01 0.70 5.26
C ILE A 66 23.09 1.58 4.62
N LYS A 67 24.17 1.89 5.34
CA LYS A 67 25.23 2.81 4.87
C LYS A 67 25.92 2.40 3.57
N ASP A 68 25.86 1.13 3.17
CA ASP A 68 26.52 0.61 1.97
C ASP A 68 25.64 0.69 0.71
N HIS A 69 24.44 1.27 0.81
CA HIS A 69 23.42 1.35 -0.25
C HIS A 69 23.08 2.80 -0.61
N GLU A 70 22.43 2.98 -1.76
CA GLU A 70 22.00 4.28 -2.28
C GLU A 70 20.50 4.52 -2.09
N LEU A 71 19.73 3.45 -1.92
CA LEU A 71 18.29 3.46 -1.65
C LEU A 71 17.90 2.27 -0.76
N LEU A 72 17.10 2.57 0.27
CA LEU A 72 16.39 1.60 1.08
C LEU A 72 14.92 1.57 0.68
N VAL A 73 14.38 0.38 0.38
CA VAL A 73 12.95 0.12 0.24
C VAL A 73 12.49 -0.70 1.45
N ASN A 74 11.70 -0.09 2.32
CA ASN A 74 11.11 -0.74 3.48
C ASN A 74 9.77 -1.39 3.11
N ALA A 75 9.77 -2.72 2.94
CA ALA A 75 8.58 -3.56 2.78
C ALA A 75 8.34 -4.45 4.02
N ALA A 76 8.89 -4.06 5.17
CA ALA A 76 8.58 -4.63 6.46
C ALA A 76 7.37 -3.90 7.09
N THR A 77 7.29 -3.86 8.41
CA THR A 77 6.19 -3.21 9.15
C THR A 77 6.45 -1.70 9.32
N PRO A 78 5.39 -0.87 9.42
CA PRO A 78 5.52 0.59 9.52
C PRO A 78 6.09 1.09 10.86
N ASP A 79 6.03 0.29 11.93
CA ASP A 79 6.51 0.66 13.28
C ASP A 79 8.02 0.97 13.35
N ILE A 80 8.79 0.57 12.33
CA ILE A 80 10.23 0.86 12.23
C ILE A 80 10.56 2.00 11.26
N ASN A 81 9.56 2.62 10.60
CA ASN A 81 9.79 3.65 9.56
C ASN A 81 10.66 4.80 10.04
N LEU A 82 10.32 5.44 11.17
CA LEU A 82 11.08 6.59 11.67
C LEU A 82 12.52 6.20 12.03
N MET A 83 12.74 5.01 12.59
CA MET A 83 14.08 4.51 12.90
C MET A 83 14.91 4.34 11.63
N LEU A 84 14.33 3.73 10.59
CA LEU A 84 14.98 3.56 9.29
C LEU A 84 15.23 4.90 8.57
N MET A 85 14.26 5.80 8.56
CA MET A 85 14.41 7.14 7.97
C MET A 85 15.54 7.93 8.64
N ASN A 86 15.65 7.88 9.98
CA ASN A 86 16.75 8.55 10.68
C ASN A 86 18.12 7.91 10.36
N SER A 87 18.18 6.60 10.17
CA SER A 87 19.40 5.91 9.71
C SER A 87 19.79 6.32 8.28
N CYS A 88 18.81 6.34 7.36
CA CYS A 88 19.01 6.83 5.99
C CYS A 88 19.50 8.28 5.95
N LEU A 89 18.88 9.16 6.76
CA LEU A 89 19.29 10.56 6.89
C LEU A 89 20.73 10.71 7.41
N LYS A 90 21.15 9.87 8.35
CA LYS A 90 22.52 9.87 8.90
C LYS A 90 23.56 9.52 7.83
N HIS A 91 23.24 8.57 6.95
CA HIS A 91 24.17 7.99 5.97
C HIS A 91 24.02 8.54 4.55
N GLY A 92 23.05 9.41 4.29
CA GLY A 92 22.83 9.96 2.95
C GLY A 92 22.21 8.93 1.99
N VAL A 93 21.30 8.09 2.49
CA VAL A 93 20.64 7.03 1.72
C VAL A 93 19.21 7.46 1.40
N ASN A 94 18.77 7.28 0.15
CA ASN A 94 17.37 7.54 -0.20
C ASN A 94 16.44 6.48 0.44
N TYR A 95 15.16 6.80 0.56
CA TYR A 95 14.23 5.94 1.29
C TYR A 95 12.87 5.81 0.58
N ILE A 96 12.30 4.60 0.63
CA ILE A 96 10.92 4.31 0.24
C ILE A 96 10.28 3.46 1.34
N ASP A 97 9.04 3.77 1.72
CA ASP A 97 8.16 2.82 2.41
C ASP A 97 6.79 2.75 1.76
N LEU A 98 5.99 1.79 2.20
CA LEU A 98 4.70 1.43 1.60
C LEU A 98 3.50 1.84 2.46
N ALA A 99 3.69 2.12 3.74
CA ALA A 99 2.64 2.39 4.72
C ALA A 99 3.19 3.24 5.86
N SER A 100 2.32 3.92 6.63
CA SER A 100 2.72 4.82 7.72
C SER A 100 1.77 4.79 8.91
N ASP A 101 2.34 4.57 10.11
CA ASP A 101 1.64 4.77 11.39
C ASP A 101 1.79 6.22 11.94
N GLU A 102 2.82 6.94 11.48
CA GLU A 102 3.31 8.21 12.06
C GLU A 102 3.56 9.25 10.95
N ILE A 103 2.53 9.50 10.12
CA ILE A 103 2.68 10.24 8.87
C ILE A 103 3.16 11.68 9.05
N ASP A 104 2.68 12.38 10.09
CA ASP A 104 3.08 13.75 10.36
C ASP A 104 4.53 13.83 10.83
N GLU A 105 4.98 12.85 11.64
CA GLU A 105 6.37 12.71 12.08
C GLU A 105 7.29 12.41 10.89
N GLN A 106 6.89 11.52 9.98
CA GLN A 106 7.65 11.23 8.76
C GLN A 106 7.78 12.49 7.89
N LEU A 107 6.66 13.20 7.64
CA LEU A 107 6.65 14.45 6.87
C LEU A 107 7.47 15.57 7.55
N SER A 108 7.58 15.57 8.88
CA SER A 108 8.38 16.57 9.61
C SER A 108 9.89 16.48 9.31
N LEU A 109 10.36 15.35 8.77
CA LEU A 109 11.75 15.14 8.38
C LEU A 109 12.13 15.82 7.05
N ASP A 110 11.17 16.40 6.31
CA ASP A 110 11.37 17.02 4.99
C ASP A 110 12.59 17.96 4.95
N ARG A 111 12.67 18.92 5.87
CA ARG A 111 13.79 19.89 5.90
C ARG A 111 15.15 19.22 6.11
N LYS A 112 15.19 18.14 6.90
CA LYS A 112 16.44 17.42 7.17
C LYS A 112 16.87 16.63 5.93
N TYR A 113 15.93 15.97 5.24
CA TYR A 113 16.20 15.28 3.99
C TYR A 113 16.68 16.23 2.89
N LYS A 114 16.04 17.40 2.73
CA LYS A 114 16.49 18.47 1.81
C LYS A 114 17.91 18.94 2.12
N SER A 115 18.23 19.18 3.39
CA SER A 115 19.59 19.61 3.78
C SER A 115 20.70 18.60 3.48
N LYS A 116 20.32 17.35 3.19
CA LYS A 116 21.21 16.25 2.83
C LYS A 116 21.17 15.90 1.35
N GLU A 117 20.37 16.60 0.55
CA GLU A 117 20.18 16.36 -0.89
C GLU A 117 19.76 14.90 -1.17
N ILE A 118 18.93 14.34 -0.29
CA ILE A 118 18.35 12.99 -0.41
C ILE A 118 16.84 13.03 -0.35
N MET A 119 16.21 12.00 -0.88
CA MET A 119 14.77 11.86 -0.97
C MET A 119 14.24 10.69 -0.13
N ALA A 120 13.08 10.91 0.48
CA ALA A 120 12.21 9.85 0.98
C ALA A 120 10.86 9.91 0.25
N ILE A 121 10.37 8.79 -0.25
CA ILE A 121 8.99 8.67 -0.75
C ILE A 121 8.24 7.74 0.20
N ILE A 122 7.27 8.29 0.93
CA ILE A 122 6.51 7.52 1.93
C ILE A 122 5.16 7.08 1.35
N CYS A 123 4.57 6.04 1.93
CA CYS A 123 3.23 5.55 1.58
C CYS A 123 3.11 5.13 0.10
N LEU A 124 4.10 4.38 -0.43
CA LEU A 124 4.24 4.03 -1.84
C LEU A 124 3.94 2.55 -2.13
N GLY A 125 2.71 2.12 -1.85
CA GLY A 125 2.17 0.80 -2.17
C GLY A 125 1.09 0.86 -3.27
N GLU A 126 -0.03 0.18 -3.02
CA GLU A 126 -1.24 0.26 -3.85
C GLU A 126 -2.12 1.41 -3.36
N ASP A 127 -2.52 1.34 -2.10
CA ASP A 127 -3.37 2.29 -1.41
C ASP A 127 -2.97 2.32 0.08
N PRO A 128 -2.11 3.25 0.49
CA PRO A 128 -1.62 4.42 -0.25
C PRO A 128 -0.57 4.09 -1.31
N GLY A 129 -0.48 4.93 -2.34
CA GLY A 129 0.49 4.77 -3.44
C GLY A 129 -0.12 5.04 -4.81
N LEU A 130 -0.52 3.97 -5.50
CA LEU A 130 -1.23 4.06 -6.76
C LEU A 130 -2.55 4.84 -6.65
N SER A 131 -3.26 4.72 -5.53
CA SER A 131 -4.48 5.49 -5.25
C SER A 131 -4.20 7.00 -5.28
N ASN A 132 -3.10 7.43 -4.66
CA ASN A 132 -2.66 8.81 -4.66
C ASN A 132 -2.24 9.29 -6.06
N ILE A 133 -1.55 8.45 -6.82
CA ILE A 133 -1.11 8.75 -8.20
C ILE A 133 -2.34 8.93 -9.11
N TYR A 134 -3.35 8.05 -9.00
CA TYR A 134 -4.62 8.18 -9.72
C TYR A 134 -5.39 9.43 -9.29
N ALA A 135 -5.49 9.69 -7.99
CA ALA A 135 -6.13 10.90 -7.48
C ALA A 135 -5.45 12.16 -8.05
N ARG A 136 -4.12 12.17 -8.10
CA ARG A 136 -3.36 13.28 -8.68
C ARG A 136 -3.62 13.45 -10.17
N TYR A 137 -3.51 12.36 -10.93
CA TYR A 137 -3.75 12.36 -12.37
C TYR A 137 -5.14 12.89 -12.72
N ALA A 138 -6.18 12.42 -12.04
CA ALA A 138 -7.54 12.90 -12.23
C ALA A 138 -7.70 14.37 -11.78
N ALA A 139 -7.14 14.73 -10.62
CA ALA A 139 -7.18 16.10 -10.11
C ALA A 139 -6.51 17.11 -11.05
N ASP A 140 -5.45 16.74 -11.78
CA ASP A 140 -4.76 17.63 -12.71
C ASP A 140 -5.63 18.11 -13.87
N ARG A 141 -6.71 17.38 -14.19
CA ARG A 141 -7.69 17.70 -15.23
C ARG A 141 -8.85 18.59 -14.77
N LEU A 142 -8.88 18.95 -13.49
CA LEU A 142 -9.93 19.78 -12.87
C LEU A 142 -9.37 21.16 -12.48
N ASP A 143 -10.20 22.19 -12.54
CA ASP A 143 -9.91 23.52 -12.00
C ASP A 143 -9.97 23.51 -10.46
N LYS A 144 -10.99 22.81 -9.91
CA LYS A 144 -11.17 22.59 -8.47
C LYS A 144 -11.51 21.13 -8.21
N VAL A 145 -11.10 20.61 -7.06
CA VAL A 145 -11.45 19.28 -6.61
C VAL A 145 -12.46 19.39 -5.47
N HIS A 146 -13.63 18.77 -5.63
CA HIS A 146 -14.66 18.70 -4.61
C HIS A 146 -14.48 17.47 -3.73
N GLU A 147 -14.46 16.29 -4.35
CA GLU A 147 -14.45 15.01 -3.65
C GLU A 147 -13.38 14.10 -4.23
N ILE A 148 -12.73 13.32 -3.36
CA ILE A 148 -11.90 12.18 -3.74
C ILE A 148 -12.42 10.97 -2.97
N LYS A 149 -12.85 9.93 -3.68
CA LYS A 149 -13.32 8.67 -3.07
C LYS A 149 -12.43 7.54 -3.55
N ILE A 150 -11.86 6.81 -2.59
CA ILE A 150 -11.04 5.62 -2.88
C ILE A 150 -11.84 4.39 -2.46
N ARG A 151 -11.96 3.43 -3.37
CA ARG A 151 -12.64 2.16 -3.15
C ARG A 151 -11.67 1.03 -3.47
N ASP A 152 -11.28 0.30 -2.44
CA ASP A 152 -10.53 -0.94 -2.58
C ASP A 152 -11.51 -2.12 -2.60
N GLY A 153 -11.49 -2.86 -3.70
CA GLY A 153 -12.34 -3.99 -4.00
C GLY A 153 -11.56 -5.28 -3.90
N GLU A 154 -12.04 -6.24 -3.11
CA GLU A 154 -11.45 -7.56 -3.00
C GLU A 154 -12.54 -8.63 -3.01
N VAL A 155 -12.60 -9.38 -4.12
CA VAL A 155 -13.45 -10.55 -4.25
C VAL A 155 -12.55 -11.75 -4.36
N SER A 156 -12.24 -12.36 -3.22
CA SER A 156 -11.44 -13.58 -3.17
C SER A 156 -12.13 -14.74 -2.49
N LYS A 157 -11.82 -15.93 -3.00
CA LYS A 157 -12.20 -17.19 -2.39
C LYS A 157 -10.98 -18.08 -2.26
N SER A 158 -10.74 -18.57 -1.05
CA SER A 158 -9.71 -19.58 -0.84
C SER A 158 -10.31 -20.98 -0.97
N ARG A 159 -9.66 -21.84 -1.75
CA ARG A 159 -10.00 -23.27 -1.87
C ARG A 159 -9.56 -24.12 -0.67
N LYS A 160 -8.76 -23.57 0.25
CA LYS A 160 -8.13 -24.33 1.33
C LYS A 160 -8.38 -23.76 2.72
N TYR A 161 -8.38 -22.43 2.86
CA TYR A 161 -8.43 -21.78 4.17
C TYR A 161 -9.75 -21.03 4.34
N PRO A 162 -10.44 -21.14 5.49
CA PRO A 162 -11.72 -20.48 5.71
C PRO A 162 -11.58 -18.97 5.97
N LEU A 163 -10.41 -18.54 6.44
CA LEU A 163 -10.08 -17.14 6.72
C LEU A 163 -8.65 -16.89 6.24
N VAL A 164 -8.47 -15.84 5.46
CA VAL A 164 -7.19 -15.46 4.87
C VAL A 164 -6.96 -13.97 5.03
N ALA A 165 -5.69 -13.58 5.03
CA ALA A 165 -5.26 -12.22 4.75
C ALA A 165 -4.31 -12.28 3.54
N LEU A 166 -4.44 -11.34 2.63
CA LEU A 166 -3.67 -11.31 1.37
C LEU A 166 -2.34 -10.56 1.52
N PHE A 167 -2.23 -9.76 2.58
CA PHE A 167 -1.00 -9.14 3.09
C PHE A 167 -0.86 -9.44 4.59
N SER A 168 -0.03 -8.68 5.31
CA SER A 168 0.25 -8.91 6.73
C SER A 168 -1.05 -9.07 7.55
N PRO A 169 -1.31 -10.23 8.16
CA PRO A 169 -2.53 -10.45 8.93
C PRO A 169 -2.70 -9.47 10.09
N GLU A 170 -1.60 -9.08 10.75
CA GLU A 170 -1.66 -8.14 11.87
C GLU A 170 -2.11 -6.77 11.39
N VAL A 171 -1.51 -6.27 10.30
CA VAL A 171 -1.83 -4.98 9.69
C VAL A 171 -3.30 -4.97 9.21
N PHE A 172 -3.73 -5.99 8.47
CA PHE A 172 -5.11 -6.12 8.00
C PHE A 172 -6.15 -6.05 9.12
N PHE A 173 -5.89 -6.75 10.24
CA PHE A 173 -6.81 -6.71 11.38
C PHE A 173 -6.76 -5.39 12.13
N ASP A 174 -5.58 -4.78 12.25
CA ASP A 174 -5.41 -3.48 12.90
C ASP A 174 -6.10 -2.37 12.09
N GLU A 175 -6.03 -2.38 10.75
CA GLU A 175 -6.75 -1.46 9.86
C GLU A 175 -8.27 -1.53 10.05
N ILE A 176 -8.84 -2.75 10.02
CA ILE A 176 -10.30 -2.96 10.14
C ILE A 176 -10.82 -2.60 11.53
N LEU A 177 -10.02 -2.84 12.57
CA LEU A 177 -10.42 -2.64 13.97
C LEU A 177 -10.13 -1.24 14.49
N SER A 178 -9.27 -0.49 13.82
CA SER A 178 -8.93 0.89 14.18
C SER A 178 -10.03 1.86 13.75
N PRO A 179 -10.23 2.95 14.51
CA PRO A 179 -11.05 4.06 14.03
C PRO A 179 -10.47 4.62 12.74
N SER A 180 -11.33 4.85 11.75
CA SER A 180 -10.96 5.50 10.49
C SER A 180 -11.26 6.99 10.53
N TYR A 181 -10.78 7.72 9.54
CA TYR A 181 -11.05 9.15 9.38
C TYR A 181 -11.54 9.43 7.96
N ILE A 182 -12.35 10.47 7.83
CA ILE A 182 -12.66 11.12 6.56
C ILE A 182 -12.29 12.60 6.67
N TYR A 183 -11.99 13.23 5.55
CA TYR A 183 -11.78 14.68 5.49
C TYR A 183 -13.05 15.36 4.98
N VAL A 184 -13.52 16.39 5.68
CA VAL A 184 -14.69 17.19 5.32
C VAL A 184 -14.42 18.66 5.62
N ASP A 185 -14.42 19.51 4.60
CA ASP A 185 -14.31 20.97 4.67
C ASP A 185 -13.21 21.47 5.64
N GLY A 186 -11.99 20.98 5.47
CA GLY A 186 -10.85 21.40 6.29
C GLY A 186 -10.69 20.66 7.61
N ARG A 187 -11.52 19.64 7.89
CA ARG A 187 -11.50 18.92 9.17
C ARG A 187 -11.51 17.41 8.99
N TYR A 188 -10.74 16.72 9.82
CA TYR A 188 -10.78 15.27 9.93
C TYR A 188 -11.90 14.84 10.87
N LYS A 189 -12.81 14.00 10.39
CA LYS A 189 -13.89 13.40 11.18
C LYS A 189 -13.58 11.95 11.44
N LYS A 190 -13.48 11.61 12.72
CA LYS A 190 -13.28 10.23 13.19
C LYS A 190 -14.54 9.40 13.03
N LEU A 191 -14.39 8.19 12.52
CA LEU A 191 -15.45 7.19 12.36
C LEU A 191 -15.16 5.97 13.23
N SER A 192 -16.22 5.26 13.61
CA SER A 192 -16.06 4.00 14.36
C SER A 192 -15.75 2.85 13.40
N PRO A 193 -15.03 1.80 13.85
CA PRO A 193 -14.84 0.59 13.06
C PRO A 193 -16.16 0.01 12.55
N PHE A 194 -16.16 -0.57 11.35
CA PHE A 194 -17.36 -1.12 10.69
C PHE A 194 -18.47 -0.11 10.41
N SER A 195 -18.14 1.17 10.22
CA SER A 195 -19.09 2.20 9.80
C SER A 195 -18.90 2.61 8.34
N GLY A 196 -19.69 3.56 7.85
CA GLY A 196 -19.56 4.04 6.47
C GLY A 196 -20.01 3.05 5.40
N TYR A 197 -20.88 2.10 5.75
CA TYR A 197 -21.43 1.11 4.81
C TYR A 197 -21.94 1.77 3.53
N GLU A 198 -21.52 1.22 2.40
CA GLU A 198 -21.98 1.57 1.07
C GLU A 198 -21.99 0.29 0.22
N LEU A 199 -22.97 0.15 -0.66
CA LEU A 199 -22.98 -0.91 -1.65
C LEU A 199 -22.47 -0.30 -2.97
N TYR A 200 -21.19 -0.53 -3.26
CA TYR A 200 -20.49 0.08 -4.39
C TYR A 200 -20.46 -0.86 -5.60
N GLU A 201 -20.62 -0.31 -6.80
CA GLU A 201 -20.56 -1.05 -8.07
C GLU A 201 -19.14 -0.95 -8.64
N PHE A 202 -18.30 -1.96 -8.37
CA PHE A 202 -16.98 -2.02 -8.98
C PHE A 202 -17.09 -2.42 -10.46
N PRO A 203 -16.12 -2.02 -11.31
CA PRO A 203 -16.00 -2.56 -12.66
C PRO A 203 -15.99 -4.09 -12.67
N GLU A 204 -16.58 -4.69 -13.70
CA GLU A 204 -16.53 -6.13 -13.92
C GLU A 204 -15.08 -6.63 -13.97
N PRO A 205 -14.74 -7.79 -13.37
CA PRO A 205 -15.67 -8.82 -12.89
C PRO A 205 -15.99 -8.77 -11.38
N LEU A 206 -15.65 -7.69 -10.65
CA LEU A 206 -15.94 -7.62 -9.21
C LEU A 206 -17.44 -7.37 -8.93
N GLY A 207 -18.04 -6.47 -9.71
CA GLY A 207 -19.44 -6.07 -9.57
C GLY A 207 -19.76 -5.47 -8.20
N ARG A 208 -21.02 -5.57 -7.78
CA ARG A 208 -21.52 -4.99 -6.53
C ARG A 208 -20.90 -5.62 -5.29
N GLN A 209 -20.24 -4.80 -4.47
CA GLN A 209 -19.65 -5.22 -3.21
C GLN A 209 -20.01 -4.27 -2.05
N PRO A 210 -20.23 -4.81 -0.83
CA PRO A 210 -20.33 -3.99 0.37
C PRO A 210 -18.95 -3.44 0.73
N VAL A 211 -18.86 -2.13 0.94
CA VAL A 211 -17.63 -1.44 1.36
C VAL A 211 -17.84 -0.68 2.66
N TYR A 212 -16.78 -0.56 3.46
CA TYR A 212 -16.80 0.07 4.79
C TYR A 212 -15.59 0.98 4.98
N SER A 213 -15.74 2.03 5.79
CA SER A 213 -14.64 2.94 6.10
C SER A 213 -13.60 2.26 7.00
N VAL A 214 -12.36 2.18 6.51
CA VAL A 214 -11.18 1.65 7.22
C VAL A 214 -10.08 2.71 7.30
N ALA A 215 -9.13 2.53 8.21
CA ALA A 215 -8.09 3.54 8.46
C ALA A 215 -7.04 3.51 7.35
N HIS A 216 -6.84 4.65 6.66
CA HIS A 216 -5.97 4.76 5.49
C HIS A 216 -5.31 6.16 5.41
N GLU A 217 -4.07 6.18 4.95
CA GLU A 217 -3.16 7.32 4.98
C GLU A 217 -3.51 8.43 3.98
N GLU A 218 -4.09 8.08 2.83
CA GLU A 218 -4.41 9.02 1.75
C GLU A 218 -5.35 10.12 2.20
N VAL A 219 -6.25 9.80 3.14
CA VAL A 219 -7.18 10.77 3.73
C VAL A 219 -6.42 11.94 4.35
N PHE A 220 -5.21 11.71 4.88
CA PHE A 220 -4.39 12.75 5.50
C PHE A 220 -3.53 13.51 4.49
N THR A 221 -3.05 12.87 3.42
CA THR A 221 -2.12 13.48 2.47
C THR A 221 -2.82 14.18 1.31
N LEU A 222 -3.84 13.56 0.71
CA LEU A 222 -4.49 14.10 -0.49
C LEU A 222 -5.04 15.52 -0.31
N PRO A 223 -5.82 15.84 0.74
CA PRO A 223 -6.31 17.21 0.92
C PRO A 223 -5.17 18.20 1.25
N LYS A 224 -4.04 17.70 1.77
CA LYS A 224 -2.86 18.51 2.09
C LYS A 224 -2.05 18.82 0.84
N PHE A 225 -1.90 17.90 -0.11
CA PHE A 225 -1.00 18.07 -1.27
C PHE A 225 -1.70 18.34 -2.60
N ILE A 226 -2.97 17.96 -2.77
CA ILE A 226 -3.79 18.39 -3.92
C ILE A 226 -4.31 19.80 -3.64
N LYS A 227 -3.57 20.80 -4.12
CA LYS A 227 -3.82 22.24 -3.88
C LYS A 227 -4.97 22.83 -4.73
N LYS A 228 -6.09 22.12 -4.83
CA LYS A 228 -7.26 22.49 -5.64
C LYS A 228 -8.56 22.63 -4.84
N GLY A 229 -8.45 22.88 -3.54
CA GLY A 229 -9.61 23.15 -2.68
C GLY A 229 -10.45 21.91 -2.34
N VAL A 230 -9.80 20.75 -2.19
CA VAL A 230 -10.43 19.48 -1.79
C VAL A 230 -11.37 19.70 -0.61
N ARG A 231 -12.63 19.28 -0.74
CA ARG A 231 -13.66 19.40 0.32
C ARG A 231 -13.92 18.08 1.02
N TYR A 232 -13.90 16.97 0.30
CA TYR A 232 -14.20 15.64 0.83
C TYR A 232 -13.14 14.61 0.42
N VAL A 233 -12.68 13.80 1.37
CA VAL A 233 -11.90 12.58 1.08
C VAL A 233 -12.37 11.43 1.96
N ASP A 234 -12.68 10.29 1.36
CA ASP A 234 -12.85 9.03 2.09
C ASP A 234 -12.15 7.85 1.41
N PHE A 235 -11.90 6.84 2.23
CA PHE A 235 -11.43 5.54 1.80
C PHE A 235 -12.40 4.48 2.31
N LYS A 236 -12.73 3.50 1.46
CA LYS A 236 -13.51 2.33 1.87
C LYS A 236 -12.97 1.05 1.24
N LEU A 237 -12.96 0.00 2.05
CA LEU A 237 -12.54 -1.35 1.68
C LEU A 237 -13.75 -2.26 1.55
N SER A 238 -13.74 -3.11 0.52
CA SER A 238 -14.69 -4.19 0.35
C SER A 238 -14.51 -5.25 1.43
N LEU A 239 -15.55 -5.47 2.22
CA LEU A 239 -15.55 -6.44 3.31
C LEU A 239 -16.87 -7.20 3.28
N SER A 240 -16.81 -8.52 3.08
CA SER A 240 -18.02 -9.34 3.12
C SER A 240 -18.66 -9.32 4.51
N ASP A 241 -19.99 -9.41 4.54
CA ASP A 241 -20.72 -9.46 5.81
C ASP A 241 -20.28 -10.66 6.66
N GLU A 242 -19.97 -11.80 6.03
CA GLU A 242 -19.45 -12.99 6.71
C GLU A 242 -18.13 -12.69 7.44
N LEU A 243 -17.18 -12.04 6.76
CA LEU A 243 -15.91 -11.64 7.34
C LEU A 243 -16.10 -10.68 8.53
N ILE A 244 -16.97 -9.67 8.36
CA ILE A 244 -17.26 -8.71 9.43
C ILE A 244 -17.86 -9.41 10.66
N GLN A 245 -18.80 -10.33 10.46
CA GLN A 245 -19.39 -11.08 11.57
C GLN A 245 -18.35 -11.97 12.27
N ALA A 246 -17.46 -12.62 11.50
CA ALA A 246 -16.36 -13.40 12.04
C ALA A 246 -15.43 -12.53 12.90
N ILE A 247 -14.96 -11.39 12.38
CA ILE A 247 -14.07 -10.47 13.11
C ILE A 247 -14.75 -9.93 14.38
N LYS A 248 -16.03 -9.54 14.29
CA LYS A 248 -16.81 -9.09 15.46
C LYS A 248 -16.90 -10.18 16.53
N LEU A 249 -17.12 -11.45 16.14
CA LEU A 249 -17.12 -12.57 17.08
C LEU A 249 -15.75 -12.75 17.75
N LEU A 250 -14.67 -12.84 16.96
CA LEU A 250 -13.29 -13.00 17.45
C LEU A 250 -12.90 -11.89 18.43
N ARG A 251 -13.28 -10.64 18.12
CA ARG A 251 -13.10 -9.50 19.02
C ARG A 251 -13.90 -9.65 20.32
N ARG A 252 -15.19 -10.02 20.24
CA ARG A 252 -16.08 -10.15 21.41
C ARG A 252 -15.62 -11.23 22.39
N ILE A 253 -15.12 -12.36 21.90
CA ILE A 253 -14.57 -13.43 22.76
C ILE A 253 -13.16 -13.13 23.26
N GLY A 254 -12.54 -12.03 22.78
CA GLY A 254 -11.24 -11.56 23.25
C GLY A 254 -10.03 -12.22 22.57
N LEU A 255 -10.22 -12.91 21.45
CA LEU A 255 -9.13 -13.60 20.74
C LEU A 255 -8.16 -12.62 20.07
N LEU A 256 -8.61 -11.41 19.77
CA LEU A 256 -7.80 -10.35 19.15
C LEU A 256 -7.17 -9.39 20.18
N ARG A 257 -7.11 -9.77 21.46
CA ARG A 257 -6.55 -8.91 22.53
C ARG A 257 -5.03 -9.09 22.66
N ALA A 258 -4.33 -7.97 22.80
CA ALA A 258 -2.90 -7.95 23.14
C ALA A 258 -2.62 -8.27 24.63
N ARG A 259 -3.59 -8.04 25.51
CA ARG A 259 -3.43 -8.29 26.95
C ARG A 259 -3.21 -9.78 27.21
N LYS A 260 -2.06 -10.11 27.82
CA LYS A 260 -1.71 -11.49 28.18
C LYS A 260 -2.68 -12.07 29.22
N VAL A 261 -3.08 -13.31 29.03
CA VAL A 261 -3.91 -14.12 29.94
C VAL A 261 -3.15 -15.36 30.40
N PRO A 262 -3.41 -15.87 31.63
CA PRO A 262 -2.77 -17.10 32.09
C PRO A 262 -3.36 -18.33 31.39
N VAL A 263 -2.51 -19.14 30.77
CA VAL A 263 -2.86 -20.42 30.16
C VAL A 263 -1.91 -21.48 30.71
N LYS A 264 -2.42 -22.37 31.57
CA LYS A 264 -1.63 -23.43 32.23
C LYS A 264 -0.31 -22.92 32.86
N GLY A 265 -0.34 -21.74 33.48
CA GLY A 265 0.82 -21.12 34.13
C GLY A 265 1.66 -20.18 33.27
N THR A 266 1.44 -20.13 31.95
CA THR A 266 2.17 -19.22 31.03
C THR A 266 1.31 -18.02 30.64
N LYS A 267 1.89 -16.82 30.62
CA LYS A 267 1.21 -15.60 30.14
C LYS A 267 1.28 -15.52 28.61
N VAL A 268 0.15 -15.65 27.94
CA VAL A 268 0.06 -15.64 26.46
C VAL A 268 -0.92 -14.56 26.03
N ALA A 269 -0.58 -13.77 25.00
CA ALA A 269 -1.55 -12.87 24.37
C ALA A 269 -2.39 -13.69 23.38
N PRO A 270 -3.74 -13.68 23.47
CA PRO A 270 -4.59 -14.43 22.55
C PRO A 270 -4.35 -14.10 21.08
N LYS A 271 -4.07 -12.83 20.76
CA LYS A 271 -3.82 -12.39 19.38
C LYS A 271 -2.61 -13.09 18.76
N ASP A 272 -1.54 -13.28 19.52
CA ASP A 272 -0.29 -13.89 19.03
C ASP A 272 -0.55 -15.35 18.62
N VAL A 273 -1.40 -16.07 19.38
CA VAL A 273 -1.80 -17.44 19.04
C VAL A 273 -2.69 -17.46 17.80
N PHE A 274 -3.63 -16.52 17.70
CA PHE A 274 -4.52 -16.42 16.54
C PHE A 274 -3.73 -16.17 15.25
N PHE A 275 -2.84 -15.17 15.23
CA PHE A 275 -2.03 -14.86 14.06
C PHE A 275 -1.01 -15.96 13.73
N ALA A 276 -0.48 -16.67 14.74
CA ALA A 276 0.36 -17.84 14.51
C ALA A 276 -0.38 -19.03 13.85
N LEU A 277 -1.71 -19.10 14.00
CA LEU A 277 -2.56 -20.12 13.36
C LEU A 277 -3.03 -19.71 11.96
N MET A 278 -3.03 -18.42 11.62
CA MET A 278 -3.40 -17.96 10.30
C MET A 278 -2.38 -18.41 9.24
N PRO A 279 -2.83 -18.76 8.01
CA PRO A 279 -1.92 -19.10 6.94
C PRO A 279 -1.09 -17.87 6.53
N LYS A 280 0.18 -18.08 6.18
CA LYS A 280 1.01 -16.98 5.66
C LYS A 280 0.46 -16.54 4.29
N PRO A 281 0.42 -15.24 3.96
CA PRO A 281 -0.14 -14.76 2.69
C PRO A 281 0.52 -15.40 1.45
N SER A 282 1.84 -15.59 1.48
CA SER A 282 2.60 -16.29 0.44
C SER A 282 2.18 -17.76 0.21
N GLU A 283 1.59 -18.40 1.23
CA GLU A 283 1.07 -19.77 1.14
C GLU A 283 -0.37 -19.79 0.62
N VAL A 284 -1.13 -18.71 0.90
CA VAL A 284 -2.50 -18.51 0.41
C VAL A 284 -2.53 -18.29 -1.10
N SER A 285 -1.54 -17.58 -1.67
CA SER A 285 -1.55 -17.14 -3.09
C SER A 285 -1.81 -18.24 -4.11
N ARG A 286 -1.49 -19.52 -3.83
CA ARG A 286 -1.73 -20.64 -4.76
C ARG A 286 -3.15 -21.21 -4.72
N TYR A 287 -3.91 -20.84 -3.69
CA TYR A 287 -5.24 -21.37 -3.38
C TYR A 287 -6.31 -20.29 -3.47
N ILE A 288 -5.93 -19.06 -3.82
CA ILE A 288 -6.83 -17.91 -3.90
C ILE A 288 -7.23 -17.66 -5.35
N GLU A 289 -8.50 -17.39 -5.54
CA GLU A 289 -9.14 -17.13 -6.84
C GLU A 289 -9.96 -15.83 -6.71
N GLY A 290 -10.15 -15.14 -7.84
CA GLY A 290 -10.91 -13.90 -7.91
C GLY A 290 -10.05 -12.68 -8.25
N HIS A 291 -10.49 -11.49 -7.84
CA HIS A 291 -9.90 -10.23 -8.30
C HIS A 291 -9.77 -9.21 -7.17
N ALA A 292 -8.67 -8.46 -7.21
CA ALA A 292 -8.53 -7.19 -6.51
C ALA A 292 -8.76 -6.04 -7.51
N ALA A 293 -9.30 -4.93 -7.04
CA ALA A 293 -9.46 -3.71 -7.82
C ALA A 293 -9.27 -2.47 -6.95
N LEU A 294 -8.60 -1.47 -7.50
CA LEU A 294 -8.49 -0.16 -6.92
C LEU A 294 -9.27 0.82 -7.80
N VAL A 295 -10.21 1.56 -7.22
CA VAL A 295 -10.99 2.59 -7.90
C VAL A 295 -10.83 3.92 -7.17
N VAL A 296 -10.56 4.98 -7.92
CA VAL A 296 -10.42 6.35 -7.42
C VAL A 296 -11.32 7.26 -8.23
N GLU A 297 -12.31 7.84 -7.58
CA GLU A 297 -13.22 8.81 -8.16
C GLU A 297 -12.81 10.21 -7.69
N VAL A 298 -12.55 11.11 -8.63
CA VAL A 298 -12.27 12.51 -8.33
C VAL A 298 -13.32 13.37 -9.00
N THR A 299 -14.17 13.98 -8.18
CA THR A 299 -15.23 14.89 -8.62
C THR A 299 -14.79 16.33 -8.39
N GLY A 300 -15.06 17.20 -9.35
CA GLY A 300 -14.76 18.62 -9.22
C GLY A 300 -15.29 19.46 -10.38
N GLU A 301 -14.75 20.67 -10.51
CA GLU A 301 -15.12 21.59 -11.59
C GLU A 301 -14.06 21.58 -12.70
N SER A 302 -14.50 21.52 -13.96
CA SER A 302 -13.68 21.82 -15.14
C SER A 302 -14.51 22.66 -16.10
N GLU A 303 -14.00 23.81 -16.53
CA GLU A 303 -14.72 24.74 -17.41
C GLU A 303 -16.13 25.12 -16.89
N LYS A 304 -16.27 25.25 -15.56
CA LYS A 304 -17.53 25.53 -14.84
C LYS A 304 -18.59 24.42 -14.91
N ARG A 305 -18.22 23.20 -15.29
CA ARG A 305 -19.08 22.02 -15.23
C ARG A 305 -18.59 21.09 -14.14
N GLU A 306 -19.52 20.37 -13.51
CA GLU A 306 -19.16 19.30 -12.59
C GLU A 306 -18.82 18.05 -13.39
N VAL A 307 -17.62 17.52 -13.15
CA VAL A 307 -17.04 16.38 -13.84
C VAL A 307 -16.50 15.42 -12.79
N THR A 308 -16.74 14.13 -13.00
CA THR A 308 -16.10 13.06 -12.24
C THR A 308 -15.19 12.26 -13.16
N TYR A 309 -13.92 12.16 -12.77
CA TYR A 309 -12.97 11.25 -13.37
C TYR A 309 -12.82 10.02 -12.48
N THR A 310 -13.08 8.85 -13.03
CA THR A 310 -12.93 7.56 -12.35
C THR A 310 -11.74 6.84 -12.94
N MET A 311 -10.69 6.67 -12.13
CA MET A 311 -9.53 5.88 -12.48
C MET A 311 -9.55 4.56 -11.75
N TYR A 312 -9.20 3.48 -12.45
CA TYR A 312 -9.15 2.17 -11.80
C TYR A 312 -8.17 1.19 -12.42
N THR A 313 -7.84 0.16 -11.67
CA THR A 313 -7.15 -1.04 -12.17
C THR A 313 -7.75 -2.29 -11.55
N LEU A 314 -7.59 -3.43 -12.23
CA LEU A 314 -8.02 -4.73 -11.75
C LEU A 314 -6.89 -5.74 -11.94
N MET A 315 -6.77 -6.67 -11.01
CA MET A 315 -5.80 -7.77 -11.10
C MET A 315 -6.43 -9.08 -10.63
N SER A 316 -6.37 -10.09 -11.49
CA SER A 316 -6.73 -11.46 -11.12
C SER A 316 -5.67 -12.06 -10.19
N HIS A 317 -6.14 -12.73 -9.14
CA HIS A 317 -5.28 -13.50 -8.23
C HIS A 317 -4.53 -14.60 -8.96
N GLU A 318 -5.18 -15.27 -9.91
CA GLU A 318 -4.61 -16.32 -10.74
C GLU A 318 -3.53 -15.79 -11.69
N GLU A 319 -3.76 -14.63 -12.31
CA GLU A 319 -2.75 -13.99 -13.16
C GLU A 319 -1.53 -13.56 -12.33
N ALA A 320 -1.74 -12.86 -11.21
CA ALA A 320 -0.67 -12.50 -10.29
C ALA A 320 0.12 -13.73 -9.81
N TYR A 321 -0.55 -14.83 -9.50
CA TYR A 321 0.11 -16.07 -9.08
C TYR A 321 0.89 -16.71 -10.22
N ARG A 322 0.37 -16.73 -11.43
CA ARG A 322 1.08 -17.25 -12.61
C ARG A 322 2.36 -16.46 -12.87
N MET A 323 2.30 -15.14 -12.76
CA MET A 323 3.42 -14.25 -13.07
C MET A 323 4.45 -14.21 -11.95
N PHE A 324 4.03 -14.00 -10.70
CA PHE A 324 4.93 -13.69 -9.57
C PHE A 324 4.85 -14.68 -8.42
N ARG A 325 3.96 -15.67 -8.47
CA ARG A 325 3.62 -16.54 -7.33
C ARG A 325 3.11 -15.74 -6.12
N ALA A 326 2.53 -14.58 -6.39
CA ALA A 326 1.89 -13.68 -5.43
C ALA A 326 0.37 -13.68 -5.64
N ASN A 327 -0.38 -13.09 -4.72
CA ASN A 327 -1.79 -12.75 -4.95
C ASN A 327 -1.88 -11.36 -5.60
N ALA A 328 -3.07 -10.95 -6.04
CA ALA A 328 -3.30 -9.68 -6.74
C ALA A 328 -2.89 -8.47 -5.90
N THR A 329 -3.35 -8.37 -4.65
CA THR A 329 -2.98 -7.31 -3.70
C THR A 329 -1.47 -7.17 -3.59
N ALA A 330 -0.76 -8.25 -3.23
CA ALA A 330 0.70 -8.20 -3.10
C ALA A 330 1.42 -7.84 -4.41
N TYR A 331 0.84 -8.20 -5.56
CA TYR A 331 1.35 -7.82 -6.86
C TYR A 331 1.20 -6.32 -7.12
N LEU A 332 0.01 -5.77 -6.91
CA LEU A 332 -0.27 -4.34 -7.08
C LEU A 332 0.59 -3.52 -6.10
N THR A 333 0.54 -3.83 -4.80
CA THR A 333 1.32 -3.13 -3.77
C THR A 333 2.83 -3.20 -4.02
N GLY A 334 3.36 -4.36 -4.43
CA GLY A 334 4.81 -4.54 -4.60
C GLY A 334 5.36 -4.01 -5.93
N THR A 335 4.51 -3.84 -6.94
CA THR A 335 4.97 -3.40 -8.26
C THR A 335 5.26 -1.90 -8.30
N VAL A 336 4.41 -1.08 -7.66
CA VAL A 336 4.55 0.39 -7.63
C VAL A 336 5.90 0.85 -7.07
N PRO A 337 6.33 0.46 -5.83
CA PRO A 337 7.61 0.87 -5.29
C PRO A 337 8.79 0.31 -6.10
N ALA A 338 8.64 -0.86 -6.73
CA ALA A 338 9.69 -1.43 -7.58
C ALA A 338 9.86 -0.64 -8.88
N VAL A 339 8.77 -0.18 -9.50
CA VAL A 339 8.80 0.69 -10.68
C VAL A 339 9.46 2.01 -10.32
N ILE A 340 9.06 2.64 -9.22
CA ILE A 340 9.64 3.92 -8.77
C ILE A 340 11.13 3.78 -8.43
N ALA A 341 11.52 2.75 -7.67
CA ALA A 341 12.93 2.47 -7.41
C ALA A 341 13.72 2.22 -8.71
N GLY A 342 13.12 1.56 -9.70
CA GLY A 342 13.68 1.39 -11.02
C GLY A 342 13.83 2.71 -11.80
N MET A 343 12.87 3.62 -11.69
CA MET A 343 12.90 4.96 -12.30
C MET A 343 13.97 5.85 -11.64
N ILE A 344 14.10 5.81 -10.31
CA ILE A 344 15.20 6.48 -9.57
C ILE A 344 16.55 5.94 -10.06
N ALA A 345 16.72 4.62 -10.16
CA ALA A 345 17.95 4.01 -10.67
C ALA A 345 18.28 4.36 -12.14
N LYS A 346 17.28 4.81 -12.91
CA LYS A 346 17.43 5.31 -14.29
C LYS A 346 17.64 6.84 -14.36
N GLY A 347 17.56 7.57 -13.24
CA GLY A 347 17.57 9.03 -13.22
C GLY A 347 16.29 9.67 -13.79
N LYS A 348 15.17 8.93 -13.81
CA LYS A 348 13.87 9.44 -14.28
C LYS A 348 13.07 10.13 -13.17
N ILE A 349 13.37 9.80 -11.91
CA ILE A 349 12.81 10.44 -10.73
C ILE A 349 13.98 10.94 -9.91
N GLU A 350 14.01 12.25 -9.68
CA GLU A 350 15.00 12.96 -8.89
C GLU A 350 14.25 13.91 -7.96
N GLY A 351 14.83 14.21 -6.79
CA GLY A 351 14.19 15.06 -5.81
C GLY A 351 14.94 15.06 -4.48
N GLU A 352 14.43 15.86 -3.57
CA GLU A 352 14.96 15.98 -2.20
C GLU A 352 13.81 16.24 -1.22
N GLY A 353 14.01 15.86 0.04
CA GLY A 353 12.99 15.99 1.07
C GLY A 353 12.15 14.74 1.26
N VAL A 354 11.02 14.91 1.95
CA VAL A 354 10.05 13.83 2.17
C VAL A 354 8.83 14.11 1.29
N MET A 355 8.53 13.15 0.42
CA MET A 355 7.49 13.24 -0.59
C MET A 355 6.43 12.15 -0.37
N VAL A 356 5.19 12.46 -0.74
CA VAL A 356 4.09 11.50 -0.86
C VAL A 356 3.79 11.25 -2.35
N PRO A 357 3.08 10.17 -2.71
CA PRO A 357 2.98 9.76 -4.12
C PRO A 357 2.24 10.78 -5.01
N GLU A 358 1.26 11.54 -4.49
CA GLU A 358 0.57 12.61 -5.23
C GLU A 358 1.44 13.85 -5.51
N GLN A 359 2.69 13.87 -5.05
CA GLN A 359 3.70 14.86 -5.42
C GLN A 359 4.61 14.40 -6.56
N LEU A 360 4.48 13.15 -7.02
CA LEU A 360 5.19 12.63 -8.18
C LEU A 360 4.39 12.91 -9.45
N GLU A 361 5.09 13.08 -10.58
CA GLU A 361 4.46 13.22 -11.89
C GLU A 361 3.76 11.91 -12.27
N PRO A 362 2.43 11.89 -12.45
CA PRO A 362 1.69 10.63 -12.53
C PRO A 362 1.81 9.94 -13.89
N GLU A 363 1.80 10.68 -15.01
CA GLU A 363 1.83 10.13 -16.38
C GLU A 363 2.96 9.10 -16.59
N PRO A 364 4.26 9.41 -16.30
CA PRO A 364 5.34 8.46 -16.56
C PRO A 364 5.27 7.22 -15.66
N ILE A 365 4.68 7.33 -14.48
CA ILE A 365 4.52 6.21 -13.55
C ILE A 365 3.44 5.27 -14.07
N ILE A 366 2.29 5.83 -14.49
CA ILE A 366 1.18 5.07 -15.09
C ILE A 366 1.66 4.30 -16.32
N GLU A 367 2.51 4.91 -17.15
CA GLU A 367 3.12 4.24 -18.30
C GLU A 367 4.03 3.06 -17.88
N GLU A 368 4.92 3.24 -16.90
CA GLU A 368 5.86 2.18 -16.49
C GLU A 368 5.15 1.03 -15.72
N ILE A 369 4.08 1.28 -14.95
CA ILE A 369 3.30 0.20 -14.31
C ILE A 369 2.46 -0.58 -15.35
N ALA A 370 2.05 0.05 -16.46
CA ALA A 370 1.38 -0.64 -17.56
C ALA A 370 2.29 -1.67 -18.24
N GLU A 371 3.60 -1.41 -18.34
CA GLU A 371 4.59 -2.41 -18.78
C GLU A 371 4.67 -3.62 -17.83
N LYS A 372 4.25 -3.44 -16.58
CA LYS A 372 4.10 -4.49 -15.57
C LYS A 372 2.68 -5.04 -15.51
N LYS A 373 1.86 -4.82 -16.54
CA LYS A 373 0.48 -5.32 -16.65
C LYS A 373 -0.45 -4.82 -15.55
N ILE A 374 -0.13 -3.69 -14.91
CA ILE A 374 -1.12 -2.94 -14.13
C ILE A 374 -1.74 -1.96 -15.12
N VAL A 375 -2.88 -2.36 -15.68
CA VAL A 375 -3.58 -1.53 -16.68
C VAL A 375 -4.45 -0.53 -15.94
N SER A 376 -4.21 0.75 -16.20
CA SER A 376 -5.01 1.86 -15.69
C SER A 376 -6.09 2.25 -16.68
N TYR A 377 -7.34 2.29 -16.22
CA TYR A 377 -8.49 2.76 -16.98
C TYR A 377 -8.88 4.15 -16.48
N LEU A 378 -9.40 4.98 -17.39
CA LEU A 378 -9.96 6.29 -17.08
C LEU A 378 -11.34 6.38 -17.71
N GLU A 379 -12.33 6.66 -16.88
CA GLU A 379 -13.69 6.99 -17.28
C GLU A 379 -14.02 8.42 -16.85
N THR A 380 -14.87 9.08 -17.63
CA THR A 380 -15.33 10.44 -17.34
C THR A 380 -16.85 10.45 -17.36
N SER A 381 -17.46 11.00 -16.33
CA SER A 381 -18.88 11.32 -16.30
C SER A 381 -19.06 12.82 -16.05
N GLU A 382 -19.91 13.45 -16.85
CA GLU A 382 -20.36 14.83 -16.63
C GLU A 382 -21.76 14.76 -16.03
N GLU A 383 -22.02 15.49 -14.93
CA GLU A 383 -23.40 15.78 -14.57
C GLU A 383 -23.95 16.81 -15.55
N GLY A 384 -24.55 16.33 -16.63
CA GLY A 384 -25.23 17.14 -17.61
C GLY A 384 -26.64 17.48 -17.14
N VAL A 385 -26.92 18.79 -17.04
CA VAL A 385 -28.26 19.38 -17.09
C VAL A 385 -29.16 18.54 -17.99
N MET A 386 -30.20 17.92 -17.42
CA MET A 386 -31.25 17.27 -18.22
C MET A 386 -31.69 18.27 -19.29
N PRO A 387 -31.68 17.91 -20.58
CA PRO A 387 -32.50 18.64 -21.53
C PRO A 387 -33.93 18.49 -21.01
N MET A 388 -34.55 19.59 -20.59
CA MET A 388 -36.00 19.60 -20.51
C MET A 388 -36.49 19.28 -21.91
N ALA A 389 -37.13 18.11 -22.05
CA ALA A 389 -37.82 17.74 -23.27
C ALA A 389 -38.83 18.85 -23.62
N GLU A 390 -38.76 19.35 -24.86
CA GLU A 390 -39.87 20.10 -25.49
C GLU A 390 -40.99 19.15 -25.92
#